data_AF-A0A938QD30-F1
#
_entry.id   AF-A0A938QD30-F1
#
_cell.length_a   1.000
_cell.length_b   1.000
_cell.length_c   1.000
_cell.angle_alpha   90.00
_cell.angle_beta   90.00
_cell.angle_gamma   90.00
#
_symmetry.space_group_name_H-M   'P 1'
#
loop_
_entity.id
_entity.type
_entity.pdbx_description
1 polymer ?
#
loop_
_entity_poly.entity_id
_entity_poly.type
_entity_poly.pdbx_seq_one_letter_code
_entity_poly.pdbx_strand_id
1 'polypeptide(L)'
;MAEDLRDMRFAREFLLAAVDDGVSIQIAMGKVIRAIGIKEFSAKIGMAGPNILRAINPRHNPTQDTLNRMLKPFKLKLSLVPIEETNRRRAA
;
A
#
# COMPACT_ATOMS: atom_id res chain seq x y z
N MET A 1 -15.28 -4.00 -8.61
CA MET A 1 -14.19 -4.15 -7.62
C MET A 1 -12.80 -3.97 -8.21
N ALA A 2 -12.34 -4.79 -9.17
CA ALA A 2 -11.00 -4.61 -9.76
C ALA A 2 -10.88 -3.32 -10.61
N GLU A 3 -11.95 -2.95 -11.32
CA GLU A 3 -11.98 -1.74 -12.16
C GLU A 3 -11.94 -0.46 -11.31
N ASP A 4 -12.61 -0.45 -10.15
CA ASP A 4 -12.67 0.70 -9.24
C ASP A 4 -11.27 1.06 -8.69
N LEU A 5 -10.39 0.07 -8.53
CA LEU A 5 -9.00 0.28 -8.09
C LEU A 5 -8.14 1.06 -9.10
N ARG A 6 -8.64 1.31 -10.32
CA ARG A 6 -8.00 2.21 -11.28
C ARG A 6 -8.27 3.69 -10.94
N ASP A 7 -9.35 4.01 -10.22
CA ASP A 7 -9.57 5.36 -9.68
C ASP A 7 -8.64 5.60 -8.49
N MET A 8 -7.86 6.68 -8.56
CA MET A 8 -6.83 6.99 -7.57
C MET A 8 -7.37 7.34 -6.18
N ARG A 9 -8.60 7.85 -6.09
CA ARG A 9 -9.25 8.15 -4.81
C ARG A 9 -9.77 6.85 -4.21
N PHE A 10 -10.44 6.01 -5.00
CA PHE A 10 -10.89 4.70 -4.54
C PHE A 10 -9.71 3.83 -4.08
N ALA A 11 -8.63 3.78 -4.85
CA ALA A 11 -7.42 3.06 -4.48
C ALA A 11 -6.78 3.59 -3.19
N ARG A 12 -6.85 4.90 -2.92
CA ARG A 12 -6.38 5.46 -1.64
C ARG A 12 -7.20 4.92 -0.47
N GLU A 13 -8.53 5.03 -0.55
CA GLU A 13 -9.41 4.57 0.53
C GLU A 13 -9.26 3.07 0.74
N PHE A 14 -9.12 2.31 -0.34
CA PHE A 14 -8.81 0.88 -0.28
C PHE A 14 -7.50 0.60 0.47
N LEU A 15 -6.43 1.35 0.19
CA LEU A 15 -5.14 1.16 0.85
C LEU A 15 -5.20 1.49 2.35
N LEU A 16 -5.93 2.55 2.73
CA LEU A 16 -6.13 2.93 4.12
C LEU A 16 -6.91 1.85 4.87
N ALA A 17 -8.10 1.48 4.36
CA ALA A 17 -8.93 0.46 4.98
C ALA A 17 -8.21 -0.90 5.10
N ALA A 18 -7.45 -1.30 4.07
CA ALA A 18 -6.68 -2.54 4.13
C ALA A 18 -5.65 -2.54 5.27
N VAL A 19 -4.95 -1.42 5.50
CA VAL A 19 -3.98 -1.32 6.59
C VAL A 19 -4.67 -1.30 7.96
N ASP A 20 -5.80 -0.59 8.08
CA ASP A 20 -6.59 -0.56 9.31
C ASP A 20 -7.12 -1.96 9.68
N ASP A 21 -7.47 -2.77 8.67
CA ASP A 21 -7.86 -4.19 8.83
C ASP A 21 -6.66 -5.13 9.08
N GLY A 22 -5.43 -4.60 9.20
CA GLY A 22 -4.22 -5.37 9.47
C GLY A 22 -3.60 -6.06 8.25
N VAL A 23 -4.03 -5.72 7.03
CA VAL A 23 -3.39 -6.21 5.80
C VAL A 23 -2.06 -5.49 5.59
N SER A 24 -1.01 -6.23 5.25
CA SER A 24 0.28 -5.61 4.95
C SER A 24 0.18 -4.65 3.77
N ILE A 25 0.81 -3.48 3.90
CA ILE A 25 0.80 -2.47 2.84
C ILE A 25 1.34 -3.02 1.53
N GLN A 26 2.31 -3.93 1.58
CA GLN A 26 2.88 -4.59 0.41
C GLN A 26 1.83 -5.43 -0.35
N ILE A 27 1.02 -6.21 0.37
CA ILE A 27 -0.04 -7.04 -0.23
C ILE A 27 -1.14 -6.14 -0.82
N ALA A 28 -1.56 -5.12 -0.08
CA ALA A 28 -2.58 -4.18 -0.53
C ALA A 28 -2.13 -3.43 -1.81
N MET A 29 -0.90 -2.92 -1.82
CA MET A 29 -0.28 -2.31 -3.00
C MET A 29 -0.20 -3.29 -4.17
N GLY A 30 0.11 -4.56 -3.92
CA GLY A 30 0.11 -5.59 -4.96
C GLY A 30 -1.25 -5.79 -5.62
N LYS A 31 -2.36 -5.62 -4.90
CA LYS A 31 -3.72 -5.68 -5.49
C LYS A 31 -3.99 -4.46 -6.37
N VAL A 32 -3.74 -3.26 -5.84
CA VAL A 32 -3.94 -1.98 -6.56
C VAL A 32 -3.10 -1.93 -7.83
N ILE A 33 -1.81 -2.23 -7.73
CA ILE A 33 -0.88 -2.17 -8.87
C ILE A 33 -1.25 -3.17 -9.95
N ARG A 34 -1.73 -4.38 -9.60
CA ARG A 34 -2.18 -5.36 -10.60
C ARG A 34 -3.46 -4.91 -11.30
N ALA A 35 -4.37 -4.22 -10.60
CA ALA A 35 -5.59 -3.65 -11.19
C ALA A 35 -5.31 -2.46 -12.12
N ILE A 36 -4.35 -1.61 -11.77
CA ILE A 36 -3.86 -0.51 -12.64
C ILE A 36 -3.09 -1.10 -13.83
N GLY A 37 -2.27 -2.12 -13.57
CA GLY A 37 -1.35 -2.71 -14.55
C GLY A 37 0.08 -2.24 -14.32
N ILE A 38 1.03 -3.19 -14.34
CA ILE A 38 2.45 -2.95 -14.00
C ILE A 38 3.09 -1.91 -14.93
N LYS A 39 2.84 -2.01 -16.26
CA LYS A 39 3.43 -1.08 -17.24
C LYS A 39 2.95 0.36 -17.02
N GLU A 40 1.65 0.53 -16.83
CA GLU A 40 1.01 1.83 -16.57
C GLU A 40 1.54 2.44 -15.27
N PHE A 41 1.56 1.65 -14.20
CA PHE A 41 2.06 2.11 -12.91
C PHE A 41 3.56 2.44 -12.94
N SER A 42 4.37 1.62 -13.63
CA SER A 42 5.80 1.87 -13.87
C SER A 42 6.07 3.21 -14.53
N ALA A 43 5.34 3.51 -15.61
CA ALA A 43 5.46 4.79 -16.31
C ALA A 43 5.09 5.95 -15.38
N LYS A 44 4.01 5.79 -14.61
CA LYS A 44 3.51 6.82 -13.68
C LYS A 44 4.51 7.23 -12.60
N ILE A 45 5.29 6.29 -12.06
CA ILE A 45 6.24 6.56 -10.96
C ILE A 45 7.71 6.59 -11.41
N GLY A 46 7.97 6.43 -12.71
CA GLY A 46 9.32 6.37 -13.29
C GLY A 46 10.17 5.23 -12.74
N MET A 47 9.56 4.06 -12.46
CA MET A 47 10.25 2.90 -11.89
C MET A 47 10.14 1.70 -12.82
N ALA A 48 11.25 1.00 -13.04
CA ALA A 48 11.30 -0.20 -13.89
C ALA A 48 10.33 -1.28 -13.38
N GLY A 49 9.56 -1.89 -14.30
CA GLY A 49 8.58 -2.94 -13.99
C GLY A 49 9.11 -4.10 -13.14
N PRO A 50 10.32 -4.64 -13.41
CA PRO A 50 10.92 -5.67 -12.56
C PRO A 50 11.12 -5.24 -11.11
N ASN A 51 11.41 -3.95 -10.85
CA ASN A 51 11.56 -3.44 -9.49
C ASN A 51 10.22 -3.38 -8.76
N ILE A 52 9.15 -3.01 -9.47
CA ILE A 52 7.78 -3.00 -8.94
C ILE A 52 7.32 -4.42 -8.62
N LEU A 53 7.52 -5.35 -9.56
CA LEU A 53 7.19 -6.78 -9.37
C LEU A 53 7.92 -7.36 -8.16
N ARG A 54 9.21 -7.03 -7.99
CA ARG A 54 9.98 -7.42 -6.81
C ARG A 54 9.41 -6.79 -5.54
N ALA A 55 9.07 -5.51 -5.57
CA ALA A 55 8.57 -4.77 -4.41
C ALA A 55 7.20 -5.28 -3.92
N ILE A 56 6.32 -5.74 -4.81
CA ILE A 56 5.00 -6.29 -4.44
C ILE A 56 4.99 -7.81 -4.20
N ASN A 57 6.13 -8.47 -4.34
CA ASN A 57 6.26 -9.91 -4.09
C ASN A 57 6.43 -10.16 -2.58
N PRO A 58 5.53 -10.91 -1.92
CA PRO A 58 5.60 -11.16 -0.48
C PRO A 58 6.89 -11.83 0.02
N ARG A 59 7.67 -12.46 -0.87
CA ARG A 59 8.97 -13.06 -0.54
C ARG A 59 10.10 -12.04 -0.40
N HIS A 60 9.85 -10.77 -0.68
CA HIS A 60 10.83 -9.70 -0.59
C HIS A 60 10.36 -8.60 0.38
N ASN A 61 11.31 -7.92 1.01
CA ASN A 61 11.05 -6.79 1.90
C ASN A 61 11.49 -5.48 1.22
N PRO A 62 10.56 -4.71 0.60
CA PRO A 62 10.90 -3.43 0.00
C PRO A 62 11.30 -2.40 1.06
N THR A 63 12.22 -1.49 0.71
CA THR A 63 12.61 -0.40 1.61
C THR A 63 11.44 0.56 1.85
N GLN A 64 11.45 1.28 2.98
CA GLN A 64 10.47 2.34 3.25
C GLN A 64 10.45 3.41 2.14
N ASP A 65 11.62 3.76 1.59
CA ASP A 65 11.72 4.68 0.44
C ASP A 65 10.99 4.13 -0.79
N THR A 66 11.17 2.84 -1.09
CA THR A 66 10.46 2.17 -2.20
C THR A 66 8.95 2.20 -1.97
N LEU A 67 8.49 1.87 -0.75
CA LEU A 67 7.07 1.91 -0.39
C LEU A 67 6.50 3.33 -0.52
N ASN A 68 7.17 4.34 0.05
CA ASN A 68 6.75 5.74 -0.03
C ASN A 68 6.71 6.25 -1.48
N ARG A 69 7.68 5.85 -2.31
CA ARG A 69 7.68 6.18 -3.74
C ARG A 69 6.47 5.58 -4.46
N MET A 70 6.09 4.35 -4.16
CA MET A 70 4.90 3.73 -4.74
C MET A 70 3.59 4.32 -4.17
N LEU A 71 3.58 4.84 -2.94
CA LEU A 71 2.41 5.47 -2.31
C LEU A 71 2.16 6.91 -2.79
N LYS A 72 3.20 7.58 -3.28
CA LYS A 72 3.15 8.98 -3.72
C LYS A 72 2.01 9.31 -4.71
N PRO A 73 1.71 8.50 -5.74
CA PRO A 73 0.57 8.74 -6.64
C PRO A 73 -0.79 8.81 -5.92
N PHE A 74 -0.93 8.10 -4.81
CA PHE A 74 -2.13 8.09 -3.99
C PHE A 74 -2.12 9.20 -2.94
N LYS A 75 -1.11 10.07 -2.91
CA LYS A 75 -0.89 11.11 -1.88
C LYS A 75 -0.78 10.52 -0.46
N LEU A 76 -0.21 9.32 -0.35
CA LEU A 76 0.04 8.62 0.91
C LEU A 76 1.54 8.54 1.20
N LYS A 77 1.87 8.35 2.48
CA LYS A 77 3.23 8.02 2.97
C LYS A 77 3.11 7.16 4.22
N LEU A 78 4.10 6.32 4.48
CA LEU A 78 4.23 5.61 5.75
C LEU A 78 4.68 6.59 6.84
N SER A 79 4.03 6.52 7.99
CA SER A 79 4.37 7.27 9.20
C SER A 79 4.27 6.39 10.43
N LEU A 80 5.02 6.73 11.46
CA LEU A 80 4.85 6.15 12.78
C LEU A 80 3.72 6.89 13.50
N VAL A 81 2.90 6.14 14.21
CA VAL A 81 1.90 6.65 15.15
C VAL A 81 2.16 5.99 16.50
N PRO A 82 1.95 6.69 17.64
CA PRO A 82 2.02 6.06 18.95
C PRO A 82 1.04 4.89 19.04
N ILE A 83 1.47 3.81 19.68
CA ILE A 83 0.56 2.72 20.00
C ILE A 83 -0.27 3.17 21.20
N GLU A 84 -1.58 3.34 21.01
CA GLU A 84 -2.49 3.59 22.12
C GLU A 84 -2.62 2.31 22.95
N GLU A 85 -2.11 2.33 24.18
CA GLU A 85 -2.40 1.29 25.14
C GLU A 85 -3.89 1.34 25.47
N THR A 86 -4.67 0.43 24.90
CA THR A 86 -6.04 0.21 25.34
C THR A 86 -5.95 -0.28 26.78
N ASN A 87 -6.24 0.62 27.73
CA ASN A 87 -6.29 0.33 29.15
C ASN A 87 -7.44 -0.66 29.40
N ARG A 88 -7.19 -1.96 29.18
CA ARG A 88 -8.05 -3.05 29.67
C ARG A 88 -7.87 -3.13 31.17
N ARG A 89 -8.36 -2.12 31.90
CA ARG A 89 -8.69 -2.30 33.32
C ARG A 89 -9.83 -3.29 33.35
N ARG A 90 -9.49 -4.52 33.71
CA ARG A 90 -10.43 -5.55 34.16
C ARG A 90 -11.35 -4.90 35.19
N ALA A 91 -12.64 -4.83 34.87
CA ALA A 91 -13.65 -4.71 35.90
C ALA A 91 -13.53 -5.96 36.77
N ALA A 92 -13.16 -5.75 38.04
CA ALA A 92 -13.28 -6.72 39.12
C ALA A 92 -14.56 -6.41 39.87
#